data_AF-A0A660LW48-F1
#
_entry.id   AF-A0A660LW48-F1
#
_cell.length_a   1.000
_cell.length_b   1.000
_cell.length_c   1.000
_cell.angle_alpha   90.00
_cell.angle_beta   90.00
_cell.angle_gamma   90.00
#
_symmetry.space_group_name_H-M   'P 1'
#
loop_
_entity.id
_entity.type
_entity.pdbx_description
1 polymer ?
#
loop_
_entity_poly.entity_id
_entity_poly.type
_entity_poly.pdbx_seq_one_letter_code
_entity_poly.pdbx_strand_id
1 'polypeptide(L)'
;DRPVKQLMRDTEHGLIGGVCAGIAAYFGINPLWVRLIAIISPFMSFGTAVLVYVVLWLSIPEARTASDKLRMRGEPITLDSLKQLTIDDNTKIQATNVAAKIFRVLFGAMLACVAFGLLVAVLVGGVFGFSVVESMGGFVAQSWAWGLLICLIFGGVALLSLTLLATWCVFAWRVRRPMAIAMIALLLFGAVSLSGVAIFSANTYSNLSRDYERLVKVKTIDLTNVAAGAKSIVFDGHGEYVAAEYGGYSDKVRLEVRYYDTKYANMPEIKVSRVGDKLIVNVQHQAFDQCSKVFVPDFRCRHTFGPELIKVYGPTNLLAQEYAND
;
A
#
# COMPACT_ATOMS: atom_id res chain seq x y z
N ASP A 1 -23.25 -52.17 -27.08
CA ASP A 1 -22.09 -51.46 -26.48
C ASP A 1 -22.38 -49.98 -26.28
N ARG A 2 -21.95 -49.43 -25.14
CA ARG A 2 -22.01 -47.97 -24.91
C ARG A 2 -20.88 -47.30 -25.70
N PRO A 3 -21.15 -46.23 -26.46
CA PRO A 3 -20.10 -45.54 -27.20
C PRO A 3 -19.07 -44.93 -26.25
N VAL A 4 -17.80 -44.92 -26.67
CA VAL A 4 -16.70 -44.32 -25.91
C VAL A 4 -16.96 -42.82 -25.73
N LYS A 5 -16.95 -42.36 -24.46
CA LYS A 5 -17.14 -40.94 -24.15
C LYS A 5 -15.95 -40.13 -24.63
N GLN A 6 -16.23 -39.03 -25.33
CA GLN A 6 -15.21 -38.07 -25.75
C GLN A 6 -15.44 -36.73 -25.06
N LEU A 7 -14.39 -36.13 -24.49
CA LEU A 7 -14.48 -34.79 -23.92
C LEU A 7 -14.49 -33.78 -25.07
N MET A 8 -15.59 -33.05 -25.20
CA MET A 8 -15.73 -31.96 -26.16
C MET A 8 -16.38 -30.77 -25.44
N ARG A 9 -16.20 -29.56 -25.96
CA ARG A 9 -16.82 -28.36 -25.39
C ARG A 9 -18.18 -28.10 -26.03
N ASP A 10 -19.11 -27.68 -25.19
CA ASP A 10 -20.50 -27.43 -25.58
C ASP A 10 -20.72 -25.91 -25.65
N THR A 11 -20.68 -25.38 -26.87
CA THR A 11 -20.79 -23.94 -27.14
C THR A 11 -22.22 -23.41 -27.07
N GLU A 12 -23.23 -24.26 -27.31
CA GLU A 12 -24.65 -23.88 -27.22
C GLU A 12 -25.11 -23.68 -25.77
N HIS A 13 -24.58 -24.48 -24.84
CA HIS A 13 -24.89 -24.37 -23.41
C HIS A 13 -23.77 -23.69 -22.59
N GLY A 14 -22.78 -23.12 -23.26
CA GLY A 14 -21.64 -22.43 -22.65
C GLY A 14 -21.91 -20.96 -22.33
N LEU A 15 -21.36 -20.46 -21.20
CA LEU A 15 -21.33 -19.00 -20.92
C LEU A 15 -20.14 -18.33 -21.63
N ILE A 16 -18.93 -18.90 -21.48
CA ILE A 16 -17.69 -18.42 -22.09
C ILE A 16 -17.01 -19.62 -22.74
N GLY A 17 -17.04 -19.77 -24.07
CA GLY A 17 -16.28 -20.81 -24.77
C GLY A 17 -16.68 -22.27 -24.49
N GLY A 18 -17.76 -22.56 -23.75
CA GLY A 18 -18.34 -23.91 -23.65
C GLY A 18 -17.59 -24.98 -22.85
N VAL A 19 -16.43 -24.65 -22.25
CA VAL A 19 -15.58 -25.61 -21.53
C VAL A 19 -16.27 -26.16 -20.29
N CYS A 20 -16.83 -25.30 -19.44
CA CYS A 20 -17.55 -25.73 -18.24
C CYS A 20 -18.76 -26.63 -18.56
N ALA A 21 -19.45 -26.34 -19.68
CA ALA A 21 -20.62 -27.10 -20.11
C ALA A 21 -20.21 -28.49 -20.65
N GLY A 22 -19.09 -28.57 -21.38
CA GLY A 22 -18.51 -29.82 -21.85
C GLY A 22 -18.02 -30.73 -20.72
N ILE A 23 -17.31 -30.17 -19.74
CA ILE A 23 -16.88 -30.90 -18.53
C ILE A 23 -18.09 -31.44 -17.77
N ALA A 24 -19.12 -30.60 -17.55
CA ALA A 24 -20.35 -31.02 -16.89
C ALA A 24 -21.06 -32.16 -17.64
N ALA A 25 -21.12 -32.10 -18.98
CA ALA A 25 -21.76 -33.13 -19.81
C ALA A 25 -20.99 -34.46 -19.80
N TYR A 26 -19.65 -34.42 -19.79
CA TYR A 26 -18.81 -35.62 -19.75
C TYR A 26 -18.94 -36.37 -18.41
N PHE A 27 -18.87 -35.61 -17.30
CA PHE A 27 -18.94 -36.15 -15.95
C PHE A 27 -20.37 -36.35 -15.42
N GLY A 28 -21.39 -35.82 -16.10
CA GLY A 28 -22.79 -35.93 -15.66
C GLY A 28 -23.11 -35.11 -14.41
N ILE A 29 -22.35 -34.05 -14.13
CA ILE A 29 -22.52 -33.17 -12.95
C ILE A 29 -23.37 -31.95 -13.36
N ASN A 30 -24.11 -31.39 -12.41
CA ASN A 30 -24.87 -30.16 -12.66
C ASN A 30 -23.93 -29.01 -13.10
N PRO A 31 -24.14 -28.41 -14.29
CA PRO A 31 -23.27 -27.37 -14.84
C PRO A 31 -23.19 -26.11 -13.98
N LEU A 32 -24.15 -25.88 -13.08
CA LEU A 32 -24.13 -24.75 -12.14
C LEU A 32 -22.92 -24.81 -11.18
N TRP A 33 -22.60 -26.00 -10.65
CA TRP A 33 -21.47 -26.18 -9.72
C TRP A 33 -20.13 -25.97 -10.41
N VAL A 34 -19.97 -26.54 -11.61
CA VAL A 34 -18.74 -26.39 -12.41
C VAL A 34 -18.49 -24.91 -12.73
N ARG A 35 -19.55 -24.15 -13.05
CA ARG A 35 -19.46 -22.70 -13.29
C ARG A 35 -19.06 -21.94 -12.03
N LEU A 36 -19.66 -22.24 -10.88
CA LEU A 36 -19.35 -21.53 -9.63
C LEU A 36 -17.88 -21.73 -9.22
N ILE A 37 -17.36 -22.96 -9.33
CA ILE A 37 -15.95 -23.27 -9.10
C ILE A 37 -15.06 -22.53 -10.11
N ALA A 38 -15.43 -22.53 -11.40
CA ALA A 38 -14.68 -21.81 -12.43
C ALA A 38 -14.64 -20.29 -12.17
N ILE A 39 -15.68 -19.71 -11.55
CA ILE A 39 -15.73 -18.28 -11.20
C ILE A 39 -14.90 -17.98 -9.94
N ILE A 40 -14.92 -18.87 -8.94
CA ILE A 40 -14.21 -18.66 -7.67
C ILE A 40 -12.71 -19.01 -7.80
N SER A 41 -12.36 -19.98 -8.65
CA SER A 41 -11.00 -20.49 -8.79
C SER A 41 -9.92 -19.44 -9.13
N PRO A 42 -10.16 -18.42 -9.98
CA PRO A 42 -9.18 -17.35 -10.23
C PRO A 42 -8.82 -16.56 -8.97
N PHE A 43 -9.73 -16.45 -8.01
CA PHE A 43 -9.49 -15.69 -6.79
C PHE A 43 -8.65 -16.46 -5.79
N MET A 44 -8.87 -17.78 -5.68
CA MET A 44 -8.04 -18.64 -4.83
C MET A 44 -6.64 -18.82 -5.42
N SER A 45 -6.51 -18.72 -6.74
CA SER A 45 -5.30 -19.08 -7.46
C SER A 45 -4.55 -17.88 -8.05
N PHE A 46 -4.86 -16.64 -7.63
CA PHE A 46 -4.24 -15.40 -8.13
C PHE A 46 -4.25 -15.27 -9.66
N GLY A 47 -5.35 -15.65 -10.30
CA GLY A 47 -5.55 -15.54 -11.75
C GLY A 47 -5.01 -16.71 -12.58
N THR A 48 -4.26 -17.64 -11.99
CA THR A 48 -3.73 -18.82 -12.73
C THR A 48 -4.84 -19.72 -13.30
N ALA A 49 -6.00 -19.81 -12.64
CA ALA A 49 -7.13 -20.58 -13.13
C ALA A 49 -7.70 -20.02 -14.45
N VAL A 50 -7.54 -18.71 -14.70
CA VAL A 50 -7.91 -18.11 -15.98
C VAL A 50 -7.01 -18.62 -17.10
N LEU A 51 -5.70 -18.74 -16.86
CA LEU A 51 -4.77 -19.30 -17.84
C LEU A 51 -5.08 -20.77 -18.13
N VAL A 52 -5.36 -21.56 -17.08
CA VAL A 52 -5.80 -22.95 -17.22
C VAL A 52 -7.07 -23.02 -18.07
N TYR A 53 -8.05 -22.15 -17.82
CA TYR A 53 -9.28 -22.07 -18.62
C TYR A 53 -9.01 -21.81 -20.10
N VAL A 54 -8.11 -20.88 -20.42
CA VAL A 54 -7.72 -20.56 -21.81
C VAL A 54 -7.06 -21.75 -22.49
N VAL A 55 -6.17 -22.47 -21.78
CA VAL A 55 -5.53 -23.68 -22.31
C VAL A 55 -6.57 -24.77 -22.60
N LEU A 56 -7.50 -25.02 -21.68
CA LEU A 56 -8.58 -25.98 -21.89
C LEU A 56 -9.50 -25.57 -23.06
N TRP A 57 -9.76 -24.27 -23.22
CA TRP A 57 -10.58 -23.75 -24.30
C TRP A 57 -9.97 -23.97 -25.68
N LEU A 58 -8.65 -23.81 -25.80
CA LEU A 58 -7.91 -24.05 -27.05
C LEU A 58 -7.71 -25.56 -27.33
N SER A 59 -7.49 -26.36 -26.29
CA SER A 59 -7.19 -27.79 -26.45
C SER A 59 -8.42 -28.66 -26.68
N ILE A 60 -9.61 -28.28 -26.19
CA ILE A 60 -10.82 -29.10 -26.27
C ILE A 60 -11.63 -28.75 -27.54
N PRO A 61 -11.92 -29.72 -28.42
CA PRO A 61 -12.67 -29.49 -29.65
C PRO A 61 -14.16 -29.20 -29.39
N GLU A 62 -14.81 -28.46 -30.30
CA GLU A 62 -16.24 -28.10 -30.22
C GLU A 62 -17.15 -29.26 -30.65
N ALA A 63 -18.19 -29.54 -29.88
CA ALA A 63 -19.28 -30.40 -30.31
C ALA A 63 -20.26 -29.63 -31.20
N ARG A 64 -20.31 -29.97 -32.50
CA ARG A 64 -21.18 -29.28 -33.47
C ARG A 64 -22.42 -30.08 -33.84
N THR A 65 -22.34 -31.41 -33.81
CA THR A 65 -23.46 -32.27 -34.21
C THR A 65 -24.21 -32.83 -33.01
N ALA A 66 -25.50 -33.16 -33.18
CA ALA A 66 -26.29 -33.85 -32.16
C ALA A 66 -25.66 -35.20 -31.78
N SER A 67 -25.05 -35.90 -32.75
CA SER A 67 -24.26 -37.11 -32.52
C SER A 67 -23.06 -36.87 -31.61
N ASP A 68 -22.34 -35.75 -31.76
CA ASP A 68 -21.21 -35.42 -30.88
C ASP A 68 -21.69 -35.18 -29.45
N LYS A 69 -22.85 -34.55 -29.29
CA LYS A 69 -23.48 -34.32 -27.98
C LYS A 69 -23.87 -35.62 -27.27
N LEU A 70 -24.38 -36.61 -28.01
CA LEU A 70 -24.65 -37.94 -27.48
C LEU A 70 -23.36 -38.69 -27.14
N ARG A 71 -22.32 -38.55 -27.96
CA ARG A 71 -20.99 -39.15 -27.71
C ARG A 71 -20.30 -38.59 -26.47
N MET A 72 -20.47 -37.30 -26.16
CA MET A 72 -19.97 -36.73 -24.90
C MET A 72 -20.63 -37.38 -23.67
N ARG A 73 -21.94 -37.66 -23.76
CA ARG A 73 -22.73 -38.27 -22.68
C ARG A 73 -22.59 -39.79 -22.60
N GLY A 74 -22.10 -40.43 -23.66
CA GLY A 74 -22.05 -41.89 -23.79
C GLY A 74 -23.41 -42.51 -24.12
N GLU A 75 -24.30 -41.75 -24.74
CA GLU A 75 -25.66 -42.16 -25.12
C GLU A 75 -25.70 -42.67 -26.57
N PRO A 76 -26.54 -43.68 -26.88
CA PRO A 76 -26.69 -44.21 -28.24
C PRO A 76 -27.45 -43.22 -29.14
N ILE A 77 -27.12 -43.22 -30.44
CA ILE A 77 -27.74 -42.36 -31.45
C ILE A 77 -29.09 -42.96 -31.88
N THR A 78 -30.14 -42.71 -31.10
CA THR A 78 -31.52 -43.14 -31.38
C THR A 78 -32.47 -41.95 -31.39
N LEU A 79 -33.66 -42.13 -31.97
CA LEU A 79 -34.70 -41.08 -32.03
C LEU A 79 -35.13 -40.62 -30.64
N ASP A 80 -35.19 -41.53 -29.66
CA ASP A 80 -35.53 -41.20 -28.27
C ASP A 80 -34.45 -40.33 -27.61
N SER A 81 -33.16 -40.65 -27.82
CA SER A 81 -32.05 -39.83 -27.33
C SER A 81 -32.06 -38.44 -27.96
N LEU A 82 -32.42 -38.33 -29.24
CA LEU A 82 -32.56 -37.03 -29.93
C LEU A 82 -33.71 -36.20 -29.34
N LYS A 83 -34.85 -36.83 -29.05
CA LYS A 83 -35.99 -36.14 -28.39
C LYS A 83 -35.62 -35.69 -26.97
N GLN A 84 -34.89 -36.53 -26.22
CA GLN A 84 -34.44 -36.23 -24.87
C GLN A 84 -33.41 -35.09 -24.85
N LEU A 85 -32.53 -35.01 -25.84
CA LEU A 85 -31.61 -33.88 -26.01
C LEU A 85 -32.37 -32.55 -26.12
N THR A 86 -33.47 -32.48 -26.86
CA THR A 86 -34.25 -31.24 -27.02
C THR A 86 -34.92 -30.79 -25.71
N ILE A 87 -35.41 -31.72 -24.90
CA ILE A 87 -36.00 -31.41 -23.57
C ILE A 87 -34.91 -30.89 -22.62
N ASP A 88 -33.75 -31.53 -22.65
CA ASP A 88 -32.61 -31.15 -21.82
C ASP A 88 -32.01 -29.81 -22.26
N ASP A 89 -32.06 -29.50 -23.56
CA ASP A 89 -31.66 -28.22 -24.16
C ASP A 89 -32.39 -27.03 -23.50
N ASN A 90 -33.72 -27.11 -23.41
CA ASN A 90 -34.55 -26.09 -22.76
C ASN A 90 -34.19 -25.92 -21.27
N THR A 91 -33.95 -27.02 -20.57
CA THR A 91 -33.57 -27.03 -19.15
C THR A 91 -32.20 -26.39 -18.93
N LYS A 92 -31.25 -26.67 -19.83
CA LYS A 92 -29.91 -26.07 -19.83
C LYS A 92 -29.93 -24.58 -20.18
N ILE A 93 -30.77 -24.15 -21.12
CA ILE A 93 -31.00 -22.74 -21.44
C ILE A 93 -31.54 -21.97 -20.22
N GLN A 94 -32.42 -22.60 -19.43
CA GLN A 94 -32.86 -22.00 -18.17
C GLN A 94 -31.71 -21.88 -17.15
N ALA A 95 -30.89 -22.92 -17.01
CA ALA A 95 -29.73 -22.92 -16.12
C ALA A 95 -28.61 -21.95 -16.55
N THR A 96 -28.37 -21.73 -17.86
CA THR A 96 -27.44 -20.70 -18.37
C THR A 96 -27.91 -19.30 -18.02
N ASN A 97 -29.19 -19.00 -18.18
CA ASN A 97 -29.76 -17.69 -17.82
C ASN A 97 -29.69 -17.41 -16.32
N VAL A 98 -29.95 -18.42 -15.47
CA VAL A 98 -29.80 -18.30 -14.01
C VAL A 98 -28.33 -18.08 -13.63
N ALA A 99 -27.41 -18.87 -14.19
CA ALA A 99 -25.98 -18.71 -13.94
C ALA A 99 -25.45 -17.33 -14.37
N ALA A 100 -25.90 -16.82 -15.53
CA ALA A 100 -25.53 -15.49 -15.99
C ALA A 100 -26.01 -14.38 -15.04
N LYS A 101 -27.19 -14.52 -14.44
CA LYS A 101 -27.68 -13.59 -13.40
C LYS A 101 -26.84 -13.67 -12.12
N ILE A 102 -26.53 -14.86 -11.65
CA ILE A 102 -25.69 -15.05 -10.45
C ILE A 102 -24.29 -14.48 -10.68
N PHE A 103 -23.69 -14.76 -11.85
CA PHE A 103 -22.40 -14.22 -12.23
C PHE A 103 -22.38 -12.69 -12.23
N ARG A 104 -23.42 -12.06 -12.78
CA ARG A 104 -23.59 -10.59 -12.75
C ARG A 104 -23.60 -10.03 -11.32
N VAL A 105 -24.41 -10.62 -10.45
CA VAL A 105 -24.54 -10.16 -9.07
C VAL A 105 -23.22 -10.34 -8.32
N LEU A 106 -22.56 -11.49 -8.49
CA LEU A 106 -21.31 -11.79 -7.80
C LEU A 106 -20.16 -10.88 -8.27
N PHE A 107 -20.01 -10.68 -9.58
CA PHE A 107 -19.00 -9.80 -10.15
C PHE A 107 -19.28 -8.32 -9.82
N GLY A 108 -20.55 -7.89 -9.84
CA GLY A 108 -20.96 -6.54 -9.44
C GLY A 108 -20.75 -6.27 -7.95
N ALA A 109 -21.11 -7.22 -7.07
CA ALA A 109 -20.88 -7.10 -5.64
C ALA A 109 -19.37 -7.04 -5.29
N MET A 110 -18.55 -7.79 -6.02
CA MET A 110 -17.10 -7.77 -5.87
C MET A 110 -16.51 -6.41 -6.23
N LEU A 111 -16.87 -5.84 -7.39
CA LEU A 111 -16.44 -4.49 -7.77
C LEU A 111 -16.95 -3.41 -6.80
N ALA A 112 -18.16 -3.58 -6.26
CA ALA A 112 -18.70 -2.69 -5.23
C ALA A 112 -17.89 -2.74 -3.92
N CYS A 113 -17.43 -3.93 -3.50
CA CYS A 113 -16.56 -4.08 -2.34
C CYS A 113 -15.21 -3.40 -2.56
N VAL A 114 -14.63 -3.53 -3.77
CA VAL A 114 -13.40 -2.82 -4.16
C VAL A 114 -13.62 -1.30 -4.10
N ALA A 115 -14.72 -0.80 -4.66
CA ALA A 115 -15.05 0.62 -4.62
C ALA A 115 -15.23 1.13 -3.17
N PHE A 116 -15.86 0.36 -2.30
CA PHE A 116 -15.98 0.70 -0.89
C PHE A 116 -14.62 0.76 -0.19
N GLY A 117 -13.76 -0.22 -0.43
CA GLY A 117 -12.39 -0.23 0.09
C GLY A 117 -11.57 0.98 -0.38
N LEU A 118 -11.69 1.36 -1.67
CA LEU A 118 -11.05 2.55 -2.22
C LEU A 118 -11.59 3.84 -1.62
N LEU A 119 -12.90 3.93 -1.37
CA LEU A 119 -13.51 5.08 -0.71
C LEU A 119 -12.94 5.26 0.70
N VAL A 120 -12.87 4.19 1.48
CA VAL A 120 -12.27 4.23 2.82
C VAL A 120 -10.79 4.60 2.74
N ALA A 121 -10.04 4.02 1.80
CA ALA A 121 -8.62 4.32 1.61
C ALA A 121 -8.37 5.79 1.26
N VAL A 122 -9.20 6.39 0.40
CA VAL A 122 -9.08 7.81 0.03
C VAL A 122 -9.42 8.72 1.22
N LEU A 123 -10.46 8.39 2.00
CA LEU A 123 -10.84 9.18 3.18
C LEU A 123 -9.79 9.09 4.29
N VAL A 124 -9.43 7.87 4.70
CA VAL A 124 -8.46 7.63 5.78
C VAL A 124 -7.07 8.09 5.35
N GLY A 125 -6.64 7.74 4.13
CA GLY A 125 -5.36 8.15 3.57
C GLY A 125 -5.26 9.67 3.36
N GLY A 126 -6.36 10.33 2.98
CA GLY A 126 -6.43 11.78 2.87
C GLY A 126 -6.27 12.48 4.22
N VAL A 127 -6.99 12.04 5.25
CA VAL A 127 -6.90 12.62 6.61
C VAL A 127 -5.51 12.37 7.21
N PHE A 128 -5.04 11.12 7.18
CA PHE A 128 -3.72 10.77 7.72
C PHE A 128 -2.59 11.49 6.97
N GLY A 129 -2.67 11.54 5.64
CA GLY A 129 -1.72 12.25 4.81
C GLY A 129 -1.68 13.75 5.13
N PHE A 130 -2.83 14.39 5.34
CA PHE A 130 -2.91 15.80 5.70
C PHE A 130 -2.13 16.08 6.99
N SER A 131 -2.36 15.28 8.04
CA SER A 131 -1.64 15.42 9.32
C SER A 131 -0.13 15.25 9.19
N VAL A 132 0.32 14.31 8.35
CA VAL A 132 1.76 14.10 8.10
C VAL A 132 2.38 15.30 7.38
N VAL A 133 1.72 15.83 6.35
CA VAL A 133 2.23 16.98 5.59
C VAL A 133 2.26 18.25 6.44
N GLU A 134 1.26 18.46 7.29
CA GLU A 134 1.22 19.58 8.23
C GLU A 134 2.36 19.50 9.27
N SER A 135 2.72 18.29 9.71
CA SER A 135 3.84 18.05 10.62
C SER A 135 5.20 18.49 10.06
N MET A 136 5.33 18.62 8.74
CA MET A 136 6.56 19.07 8.07
C MET A 136 6.69 20.60 8.05
N GLY A 137 5.97 21.31 8.92
CA GLY A 137 6.01 22.76 9.04
C GLY A 137 7.43 23.32 9.14
N GLY A 138 7.84 24.11 8.13
CA GLY A 138 9.15 24.76 8.10
C GLY A 138 10.19 24.10 7.18
N PHE A 139 9.89 22.93 6.61
CA PHE A 139 10.69 22.31 5.57
C PHE A 139 10.26 22.81 4.18
N VAL A 140 11.19 23.02 3.25
CA VAL A 140 10.87 23.29 1.85
C VAL A 140 10.18 22.08 1.21
N ALA A 141 10.54 20.87 1.66
CA ALA A 141 9.89 19.61 1.28
C ALA A 141 8.37 19.61 1.51
N GLN A 142 7.86 20.42 2.44
CA GLN A 142 6.42 20.52 2.73
C GLN A 142 5.59 20.92 1.49
N SER A 143 6.10 21.84 0.67
CA SER A 143 5.41 22.30 -0.54
C SER A 143 5.23 21.18 -1.57
N TRP A 144 6.24 20.33 -1.72
CA TRP A 144 6.21 19.17 -2.60
C TRP A 144 5.35 18.04 -2.04
N ALA A 145 5.35 17.85 -0.72
CA ALA A 145 4.53 16.86 -0.04
C ALA A 145 3.02 17.15 -0.21
N TRP A 146 2.62 18.43 -0.24
CA TRP A 146 1.25 18.81 -0.63
C TRP A 146 0.91 18.38 -2.05
N GLY A 147 1.81 18.60 -3.01
CA GLY A 147 1.62 18.15 -4.39
C GLY A 147 1.46 16.63 -4.49
N LEU A 148 2.25 15.87 -3.73
CA LEU A 148 2.15 14.41 -3.64
C LEU A 148 0.77 13.98 -3.11
N LEU A 149 0.33 14.57 -2.01
CA LEU A 149 -0.97 14.27 -1.39
C LEU A 149 -2.14 14.57 -2.34
N ILE A 150 -2.09 15.73 -3.01
CA ILE A 150 -3.08 16.13 -4.00
C ILE A 150 -3.15 15.10 -5.14
N CYS A 151 -2.00 14.70 -5.71
CA CYS A 151 -1.97 13.70 -6.76
C CYS A 151 -2.57 12.36 -6.31
N LEU A 152 -2.28 11.93 -5.08
CA LEU A 152 -2.77 10.66 -4.54
C LEU A 152 -4.28 10.69 -4.30
N ILE A 153 -4.84 11.81 -3.82
CA ILE A 153 -6.29 12.00 -3.67
C ILE A 153 -6.98 12.00 -5.04
N PHE A 154 -6.50 12.80 -6.00
CA PHE A 154 -7.09 12.85 -7.34
C PHE A 154 -7.01 11.51 -8.07
N GLY A 155 -5.88 10.80 -7.94
CA GLY A 155 -5.72 9.46 -8.49
C GLY A 155 -6.65 8.44 -7.84
N GLY A 156 -6.78 8.49 -6.52
CA GLY A 156 -7.71 7.64 -5.76
C GLY A 156 -9.18 7.91 -6.11
N VAL A 157 -9.58 9.17 -6.24
CA VAL A 157 -10.95 9.56 -6.65
C VAL A 157 -11.22 9.11 -8.09
N ALA A 158 -10.26 9.24 -8.99
CA ALA A 158 -10.39 8.75 -10.37
C ALA A 158 -10.57 7.23 -10.41
N LEU A 159 -9.76 6.48 -9.67
CA LEU A 159 -9.88 5.02 -9.56
C LEU A 159 -11.22 4.60 -8.92
N LEU A 160 -11.68 5.32 -7.89
CA LEU A 160 -12.98 5.12 -7.26
C LEU A 160 -14.12 5.35 -8.26
N SER A 161 -14.08 6.46 -9.00
CA SER A 161 -15.11 6.75 -10.00
C SER A 161 -15.12 5.72 -11.14
N LEU A 162 -13.95 5.22 -11.55
CA LEU A 162 -13.82 4.16 -12.54
C LEU A 162 -14.45 2.85 -12.06
N THR A 163 -14.18 2.45 -10.81
CA THR A 163 -14.73 1.21 -10.24
C THR A 163 -16.24 1.31 -10.02
N LEU A 164 -16.77 2.46 -9.61
CA LEU A 164 -18.21 2.69 -9.51
C LEU A 164 -18.90 2.62 -10.88
N LEU A 165 -18.30 3.23 -11.90
CA LEU A 165 -18.85 3.22 -13.25
C LEU A 165 -18.77 1.83 -13.89
N ALA A 166 -17.69 1.08 -13.63
CA ALA A 166 -17.58 -0.32 -14.02
C ALA A 166 -18.63 -1.19 -13.33
N THR A 167 -18.85 -0.99 -12.02
CA THR A 167 -19.89 -1.68 -11.25
C THR A 167 -21.27 -1.42 -11.85
N TRP A 168 -21.57 -0.16 -12.19
CA TRP A 168 -22.84 0.21 -12.82
C TRP A 168 -23.01 -0.43 -14.20
N CYS A 169 -21.96 -0.48 -15.02
CA CYS A 169 -21.99 -1.17 -16.32
C CYS A 169 -22.27 -2.69 -16.18
N VAL A 170 -21.72 -3.33 -15.14
CA VAL A 170 -21.94 -4.76 -14.86
C VAL A 170 -23.40 -5.02 -14.48
N PHE A 171 -23.99 -4.19 -13.62
CA PHE A 171 -25.40 -4.33 -13.23
C PHE A 171 -26.37 -3.96 -14.37
N ALA A 172 -26.08 -2.90 -15.13
CA ALA A 172 -26.92 -2.44 -16.23
C ALA A 172 -26.79 -3.28 -17.51
N TRP A 173 -25.78 -4.16 -17.60
CA TRP A 173 -25.47 -5.03 -18.74
C TRP A 173 -25.46 -4.30 -20.10
N ARG A 174 -25.12 -3.00 -20.08
CA ARG A 174 -25.05 -2.15 -21.27
C ARG A 174 -23.95 -1.13 -21.10
N VAL A 175 -22.94 -1.24 -21.95
CA VAL A 175 -21.91 -0.21 -22.09
C VAL A 175 -22.40 0.79 -23.13
N ARG A 176 -22.79 1.98 -22.68
CA ARG A 176 -23.11 3.09 -23.58
C ARG A 176 -21.81 3.77 -24.02
N ARG A 177 -21.76 4.29 -25.25
CA ARG A 177 -20.63 5.08 -25.77
C ARG A 177 -20.08 6.13 -24.79
N PRO A 178 -20.91 6.99 -24.13
CA PRO A 178 -20.39 7.94 -23.15
C PRO A 178 -19.72 7.28 -21.94
N MET A 179 -20.19 6.10 -21.51
CA MET A 179 -19.59 5.36 -20.39
C MET A 179 -18.21 4.82 -20.76
N ALA A 180 -18.06 4.29 -21.98
CA ALA A 180 -16.76 3.85 -22.48
C ALA A 180 -15.77 5.02 -22.60
N ILE A 181 -16.21 6.17 -23.13
CA ILE A 181 -15.38 7.38 -23.22
C ILE A 181 -14.96 7.86 -21.82
N ALA A 182 -15.89 7.89 -20.86
CA ALA A 182 -15.60 8.27 -19.49
C ALA A 182 -14.58 7.32 -18.83
N MET A 183 -14.70 6.00 -19.03
CA MET A 183 -13.72 5.03 -18.53
C MET A 183 -12.31 5.28 -19.08
N ILE A 184 -12.19 5.52 -20.38
CA ILE A 184 -10.89 5.80 -21.01
C ILE A 184 -10.31 7.11 -20.48
N ALA A 185 -11.14 8.16 -20.36
CA ALA A 185 -10.71 9.44 -19.79
C ALA A 185 -10.22 9.30 -18.34
N LEU A 186 -10.91 8.52 -17.51
CA LEU A 186 -10.51 8.24 -16.13
C LEU A 186 -9.20 7.44 -16.05
N LEU A 187 -8.99 6.48 -16.95
CA LEU A 187 -7.73 5.74 -17.03
C LEU A 187 -6.56 6.66 -17.40
N LEU A 188 -6.76 7.53 -18.40
CA LEU A 188 -5.75 8.51 -18.81
C LEU A 188 -5.44 9.50 -17.68
N PHE A 189 -6.47 10.01 -17.01
CA PHE A 189 -6.30 10.90 -15.86
C PHE A 189 -5.57 10.19 -14.70
N GLY A 190 -5.90 8.92 -14.44
CA GLY A 190 -5.19 8.09 -13.46
C GLY A 190 -3.71 7.93 -13.80
N ALA A 191 -3.36 7.72 -15.07
CA ALA A 191 -1.96 7.63 -15.52
C ALA A 191 -1.19 8.95 -15.33
N VAL A 192 -1.83 10.09 -15.60
CA VAL A 192 -1.24 11.41 -15.35
C VAL A 192 -1.02 11.63 -13.85
N SER A 193 -2.00 11.27 -13.01
CA SER A 193 -1.88 11.35 -11.55
C SER A 193 -0.74 10.47 -11.02
N LEU A 194 -0.59 9.23 -11.51
CA LEU A 194 0.51 8.33 -11.15
C LEU A 194 1.88 8.92 -11.52
N SER A 195 1.96 9.59 -12.66
CA SER A 195 3.18 10.31 -13.06
C SER A 195 3.48 11.48 -12.11
N GLY A 196 2.43 12.21 -11.69
CA GLY A 196 2.54 13.25 -10.66
C GLY A 196 3.07 12.71 -9.33
N VAL A 197 2.58 11.56 -8.87
CA VAL A 197 3.07 10.90 -7.65
C VAL A 197 4.59 10.65 -7.72
N ALA A 198 5.11 10.19 -8.87
CA ALA A 198 6.55 9.99 -9.05
C ALA A 198 7.36 11.30 -8.96
N ILE A 199 6.87 12.37 -9.61
CA ILE A 199 7.56 13.67 -9.62
C ILE A 199 7.56 14.30 -8.22
N PHE A 200 6.39 14.38 -7.58
CA PHE A 200 6.27 15.01 -6.27
C PHE A 200 6.96 14.20 -5.17
N SER A 201 6.96 12.87 -5.23
CA SER A 201 7.72 12.05 -4.29
C SER A 201 9.23 12.24 -4.41
N ALA A 202 9.77 12.24 -5.64
CA ALA A 202 11.20 12.48 -5.87
C ALA A 202 11.66 13.87 -5.38
N ASN A 203 10.83 14.90 -5.62
CA ASN A 203 11.13 16.25 -5.14
C ASN A 203 10.97 16.38 -3.62
N THR A 204 9.98 15.71 -3.01
CA THR A 204 9.83 15.69 -1.55
C THR A 204 11.06 15.06 -0.91
N TYR A 205 11.53 13.91 -1.41
CA TYR A 205 12.70 13.22 -0.89
C TYR A 205 13.99 14.03 -1.04
N SER A 206 14.25 14.57 -2.24
CA SER A 206 15.46 15.34 -2.49
C SER A 206 15.52 16.65 -1.69
N ASN A 207 14.41 17.37 -1.56
CA ASN A 207 14.38 18.58 -0.72
C ASN A 207 14.46 18.25 0.76
N LEU A 208 13.88 17.14 1.22
CA LEU A 208 14.03 16.70 2.61
C LEU A 208 15.50 16.46 2.98
N SER A 209 16.27 15.83 2.08
CA SER A 209 17.72 15.65 2.29
C SER A 209 18.50 16.97 2.36
N ARG A 210 18.14 17.95 1.52
CA ARG A 210 18.77 19.28 1.55
C ARG A 210 18.37 20.11 2.76
N ASP A 211 17.11 20.01 3.17
CA ASP A 211 16.60 20.69 4.34
C ASP A 211 17.26 20.14 5.60
N TYR A 212 17.51 18.83 5.65
CA TYR A 212 18.28 18.21 6.72
C TYR A 212 19.65 18.87 6.89
N GLU A 213 20.43 18.99 5.82
CA GLU A 213 21.76 19.62 5.87
C GLU A 213 21.72 21.11 6.23
N ARG A 214 20.66 21.83 5.86
CA ARG A 214 20.51 23.27 6.16
C ARG A 214 20.06 23.54 7.59
N LEU A 215 19.18 22.70 8.12
CA LEU A 215 18.54 22.90 9.41
C LEU A 215 19.42 22.38 10.55
N VAL A 216 20.25 21.36 10.30
CA VAL A 216 21.22 20.89 11.29
C VAL A 216 22.34 21.92 11.43
N LYS A 217 22.38 22.60 12.57
CA LYS A 217 23.46 23.52 12.94
C LYS A 217 24.34 22.91 14.02
N VAL A 218 25.63 23.14 13.90
CA VAL A 218 26.63 22.75 14.91
C VAL A 218 27.00 24.00 15.70
N LYS A 219 26.83 23.97 17.02
CA LYS A 219 27.38 24.99 17.91
C LYS A 219 28.45 24.38 18.82
N THR A 220 29.62 25.01 18.81
CA THR A 220 30.75 24.68 19.67
C THR A 220 30.69 25.52 20.95
N ILE A 221 30.84 24.85 22.10
CA ILE A 221 30.94 25.47 23.41
C ILE A 221 32.30 25.09 23.98
N ASP A 222 33.13 26.09 24.30
CA ASP A 222 34.42 25.88 24.94
C ASP A 222 34.23 25.70 26.46
N LEU A 223 34.67 24.56 26.97
CA LEU A 223 34.54 24.15 28.36
C LEU A 223 35.88 24.07 29.07
N THR A 224 36.97 24.52 28.43
CA THR A 224 38.34 24.38 28.95
C THR A 224 38.49 24.94 30.37
N ASN A 225 37.82 26.05 30.68
CA ASN A 225 37.89 26.69 32.00
C ASN A 225 37.08 25.96 33.08
N VAL A 226 35.98 25.30 32.70
CA VAL A 226 35.04 24.65 33.63
C VAL A 226 35.40 23.18 33.84
N ALA A 227 36.05 22.55 32.85
CA ALA A 227 36.46 21.16 32.86
C ALA A 227 37.84 20.89 33.50
N ALA A 228 38.54 21.93 33.96
CA ALA A 228 39.87 21.80 34.57
C ALA A 228 39.83 20.88 35.82
N GLY A 229 40.35 19.66 35.69
CA GLY A 229 40.38 18.66 36.76
C GLY A 229 39.12 17.81 36.92
N ALA A 230 38.19 17.82 35.96
CA ALA A 230 37.10 16.85 35.91
C ALA A 230 37.59 15.48 35.39
N LYS A 231 36.98 14.38 35.84
CA LYS A 231 37.34 13.00 35.43
C LYS A 231 36.26 12.30 34.62
N SER A 232 34.99 12.70 34.78
CA SER A 232 33.86 12.13 34.03
C SER A 232 32.85 13.21 33.62
N ILE A 233 32.13 12.99 32.52
CA ILE A 233 31.04 13.84 32.05
C ILE A 233 29.73 13.10 32.22
N VAL A 234 28.73 13.75 32.80
CA VAL A 234 27.36 13.22 32.92
C VAL A 234 26.42 14.15 32.18
N PHE A 235 25.62 13.60 31.27
CA PHE A 235 24.56 14.34 30.60
C PHE A 235 23.27 14.17 31.40
N ASP A 236 22.72 15.29 31.88
CA ASP A 236 21.41 15.30 32.52
C ASP A 236 20.43 16.00 31.56
N GLY A 237 19.59 15.18 30.94
CA GLY A 237 18.53 15.59 30.04
C GLY A 237 17.20 15.85 30.74
N HIS A 238 17.16 16.01 32.07
CA HIS A 238 15.91 16.21 32.84
C HIS A 238 14.84 15.13 32.56
N GLY A 239 15.25 13.87 32.39
CA GLY A 239 14.34 12.73 32.12
C GLY A 239 14.14 12.39 30.64
N GLU A 240 14.93 12.97 29.74
CA GLU A 240 14.93 12.68 28.30
C GLU A 240 16.26 12.10 27.81
N TYR A 241 16.18 11.27 26.76
CA TYR A 241 17.35 10.65 26.14
C TYR A 241 18.12 11.70 25.33
N VAL A 242 19.37 11.96 25.71
CA VAL A 242 20.30 12.80 24.95
C VAL A 242 21.33 11.88 24.31
N ALA A 243 21.34 11.81 22.98
CA ALA A 243 22.37 11.07 22.26
C ALA A 243 23.70 11.82 22.41
N ALA A 244 24.64 11.23 23.15
CA ALA A 244 25.98 11.74 23.33
C ALA A 244 27.01 10.79 22.70
N GLU A 245 27.93 11.34 21.92
CA GLU A 245 29.05 10.62 21.33
C GLU A 245 30.37 11.29 21.74
N TYR A 246 31.44 10.52 21.82
CA TYR A 246 32.78 11.08 22.02
C TYR A 246 33.44 11.31 20.66
N GLY A 247 33.71 12.58 20.32
CA GLY A 247 34.21 13.00 19.02
C GLY A 247 35.70 12.75 18.79
N GLY A 248 36.46 12.39 19.84
CA GLY A 248 37.89 12.09 19.80
C GLY A 248 38.76 12.99 20.67
N TYR A 249 40.08 12.80 20.59
CA TYR A 249 41.07 13.56 21.36
C TYR A 249 41.14 15.04 20.94
N SER A 250 41.17 15.94 21.92
CA SER A 250 41.41 17.38 21.72
C SER A 250 42.10 17.96 22.96
N ASP A 251 43.10 18.82 22.77
CA ASP A 251 43.82 19.47 23.87
C ASP A 251 42.92 20.41 24.70
N LYS A 252 41.89 20.96 24.06
CA LYS A 252 40.87 21.80 24.70
C LYS A 252 39.57 21.02 24.82
N VAL A 253 38.92 21.13 25.99
CA VAL A 253 37.61 20.50 26.22
C VAL A 253 36.54 21.34 25.53
N ARG A 254 35.88 20.75 24.55
CA ARG A 254 34.81 21.43 23.79
C ARG A 254 33.64 20.50 23.54
N LEU A 255 32.47 21.09 23.48
CA LEU A 255 31.19 20.40 23.26
C LEU A 255 30.60 20.89 21.93
N GLU A 256 30.36 19.97 21.01
CA GLU A 256 29.68 20.22 19.74
C GLU A 256 28.25 19.74 19.85
N VAL A 257 27.28 20.66 19.81
CA VAL A 257 25.86 20.29 19.82
C VAL A 257 25.30 20.46 18.42
N ARG A 258 24.84 19.34 17.85
CA ARG A 258 24.01 19.33 16.65
C ARG A 258 22.55 19.47 17.04
N TYR A 259 21.90 20.49 16.49
CA TYR A 259 20.49 20.76 16.73
C TYR A 259 19.81 21.21 15.43
N TYR A 260 18.51 20.93 15.33
CA TYR A 260 17.67 21.45 14.26
C TYR A 260 17.27 22.89 14.59
N ASP A 261 17.57 23.83 13.69
CA ASP A 261 17.11 25.21 13.76
C ASP A 261 15.84 25.37 12.91
N THR A 262 14.68 25.19 13.52
CA THR A 262 13.37 25.23 12.87
C THR A 262 12.42 26.18 13.60
N LYS A 263 11.24 26.43 13.04
CA LYS A 263 10.20 27.24 13.70
C LYS A 263 9.77 26.69 15.07
N TYR A 264 9.97 25.39 15.32
CA TYR A 264 9.52 24.68 16.52
C TYR A 264 10.67 24.27 17.45
N ALA A 265 11.92 24.29 16.96
CA ALA A 265 13.10 23.89 17.71
C ALA A 265 14.23 24.90 17.47
N ASN A 266 14.74 25.46 18.57
CA ASN A 266 15.83 26.43 18.55
C ASN A 266 17.01 25.87 19.36
N MET A 267 18.16 26.54 19.31
CA MET A 267 19.33 26.13 20.08
C MET A 267 18.98 25.76 21.54
N PRO A 268 19.35 24.55 22.02
CA PRO A 268 19.15 24.20 23.43
C PRO A 268 20.00 25.09 24.34
N GLU A 269 19.42 25.51 25.47
CA GLU A 269 20.17 26.10 26.57
C GLU A 269 21.02 25.01 27.23
N ILE A 270 22.33 25.20 27.21
CA ILE A 270 23.28 24.25 27.80
C ILE A 270 23.91 24.92 29.01
N LYS A 271 23.62 24.39 30.19
CA LYS A 271 24.20 24.83 31.45
C LYS A 271 25.19 23.77 31.91
N VAL A 272 26.46 24.14 31.99
CA VAL A 272 27.50 23.24 32.49
C VAL A 272 27.85 23.62 33.91
N SER A 273 27.74 22.64 34.81
CA SER A 273 28.07 22.81 36.22
C SER A 273 29.04 21.73 36.66
N ARG A 274 29.91 22.05 37.62
CA ARG A 274 30.86 21.11 38.19
C ARG A 274 30.39 20.70 39.57
N VAL A 275 30.35 19.39 39.80
CA VAL A 275 30.06 18.80 41.11
C VAL A 275 31.18 17.81 41.44
N GLY A 276 32.19 18.29 42.18
CA GLY A 276 33.38 17.51 42.53
C GLY A 276 34.22 17.11 41.30
N ASP A 277 34.36 15.80 41.09
CA ASP A 277 35.10 15.18 39.98
C ASP A 277 34.25 15.03 38.70
N LYS A 278 32.95 15.34 38.76
CA LYS A 278 31.99 15.19 37.65
C LYS A 278 31.64 16.53 37.00
N LEU A 279 31.64 16.56 35.67
CA LEU A 279 31.09 17.64 34.86
C LEU A 279 29.65 17.30 34.49
N ILE A 280 28.67 18.09 34.93
CA ILE A 280 27.26 17.88 34.61
C ILE A 280 26.86 18.84 33.50
N VAL A 281 26.45 18.29 32.37
CA VAL A 281 25.95 19.05 31.22
C VAL A 281 24.43 18.96 31.23
N ASN A 282 23.78 20.03 31.70
CA ASN A 282 22.32 20.16 31.66
C ASN A 282 21.92 20.71 30.30
N VAL A 283 21.11 19.95 29.57
CA VAL A 283 20.60 20.33 28.25
C VAL A 283 19.10 20.61 28.38
N GLN A 284 18.73 21.89 28.33
CA GLN A 284 17.33 22.34 28.33
C GLN A 284 16.95 22.79 26.92
N HIS A 285 15.81 22.34 26.40
CA HIS A 285 15.41 22.66 25.03
C HIS A 285 13.96 23.15 24.98
N GLN A 286 13.72 24.23 24.22
CA GLN A 286 12.41 24.90 24.17
C GLN A 286 11.37 24.16 23.32
N ALA A 287 11.77 23.24 22.43
CA ALA A 287 10.81 22.49 21.60
C ALA A 287 9.86 21.62 22.45
N PHE A 288 10.26 21.26 23.67
CA PHE A 288 9.49 20.39 24.55
C PHE A 288 8.14 20.98 24.98
N ASP A 289 8.06 22.29 25.21
CA ASP A 289 6.80 22.95 25.58
C ASP A 289 5.86 23.14 24.39
N GLN A 290 6.40 23.38 23.18
CA GLN A 290 5.59 23.60 21.97
C GLN A 290 5.04 22.29 21.39
N CYS A 291 5.78 21.18 21.49
CA CYS A 291 5.33 19.86 21.03
C CYS A 291 4.04 19.38 21.73
N SER A 292 3.82 19.75 23.00
CA SER A 292 2.64 19.34 23.77
C SER A 292 1.31 19.95 23.31
N LYS A 293 1.36 21.03 22.51
CA LYS A 293 0.18 21.81 22.11
C LYS A 293 -0.42 21.43 20.76
N VAL A 294 0.32 20.70 19.91
CA VAL A 294 -0.08 20.41 18.53
C VAL A 294 -0.26 18.91 18.28
N PHE A 295 0.46 18.05 18.99
CA PHE A 295 0.38 16.60 18.86
C PHE A 295 -0.15 15.95 20.15
N VAL A 296 -0.82 14.81 20.02
CA VAL A 296 -0.96 13.82 21.11
C VAL A 296 0.44 13.66 21.74
N PRO A 297 0.62 13.60 23.07
CA PRO A 297 1.94 13.58 23.72
C PRO A 297 2.71 12.33 23.32
N ASP A 298 3.33 12.36 22.15
CA ASP A 298 3.93 11.20 21.52
C ASP A 298 5.45 11.33 21.58
N PHE A 299 6.06 10.20 21.94
CA PHE A 299 7.49 9.95 22.00
C PHE A 299 8.23 10.40 20.72
N ARG A 300 7.51 10.48 19.59
CA ARG A 300 7.98 10.94 18.28
C ARG A 300 8.40 12.41 18.23
N CYS A 301 7.67 13.34 18.84
CA CYS A 301 8.03 14.77 18.76
C CYS A 301 9.38 15.02 19.47
N ARG A 302 9.61 14.29 20.56
CA ARG A 302 10.83 14.26 21.38
C ARG A 302 12.08 13.86 20.57
N HIS A 303 11.97 12.78 19.79
CA HIS A 303 13.05 12.31 18.93
C HIS A 303 13.25 13.14 17.67
N THR A 304 12.19 13.78 17.17
CA THR A 304 12.23 14.49 15.86
C THR A 304 12.77 15.90 16.00
N PHE A 305 12.57 16.55 17.15
CA PHE A 305 12.92 17.97 17.34
C PHE A 305 13.93 18.23 18.45
N GLY A 306 14.35 17.22 19.23
CA GLY A 306 15.42 17.35 20.22
C GLY A 306 16.82 17.54 19.59
N PRO A 307 17.86 17.79 20.40
CA PRO A 307 19.24 17.81 19.91
C PRO A 307 19.58 16.45 19.29
N GLU A 308 20.03 16.48 18.04
CA GLU A 308 20.32 15.28 17.24
C GLU A 308 21.48 14.50 17.85
N LEU A 309 22.54 15.22 18.25
CA LEU A 309 23.74 14.62 18.81
C LEU A 309 24.60 15.64 19.55
N ILE A 310 25.09 15.27 20.72
CA ILE A 310 26.12 16.03 21.45
C ILE A 310 27.44 15.29 21.34
N LYS A 311 28.43 15.91 20.67
CA LYS A 311 29.79 15.39 20.58
C LYS A 311 30.69 16.06 21.59
N VAL A 312 31.44 15.27 22.36
CA VAL A 312 32.43 15.81 23.29
C VAL A 312 33.84 15.47 22.85
N TYR A 313 34.69 16.49 22.85
CA TYR A 313 36.11 16.37 22.56
C TYR A 313 36.91 16.81 23.80
N GLY A 314 37.93 16.04 24.14
CA GLY A 314 38.79 16.32 25.28
C GLY A 314 39.94 15.32 25.41
N PRO A 315 40.77 15.45 26.43
CA PRO A 315 41.88 14.55 26.67
C PRO A 315 41.38 13.16 27.11
N THR A 316 42.13 12.11 26.77
CA THR A 316 41.73 10.69 26.95
C THR A 316 41.38 10.34 28.40
N ASN A 317 42.03 10.96 29.37
CA ASN A 317 41.76 10.78 30.80
C ASN A 317 40.33 11.19 31.23
N LEU A 318 39.71 12.13 30.51
CA LEU A 318 38.35 12.62 30.77
C LEU A 318 37.29 11.80 30.01
N LEU A 319 37.71 11.08 28.97
CA LEU A 319 36.87 10.25 28.09
C LEU A 319 36.93 8.75 28.45
N ALA A 320 37.88 8.31 29.28
CA ALA A 320 38.18 6.90 29.52
C ALA A 320 37.28 6.19 30.54
N GLN A 321 36.52 6.91 31.39
CA GLN A 321 35.74 6.27 32.46
C GLN A 321 34.44 5.59 31.98
N GLU A 322 33.94 5.90 30.79
CA GLU A 322 32.74 5.26 30.21
C GLU A 322 33.11 4.06 29.30
N TYR A 323 34.24 4.12 28.58
CA TYR A 323 34.76 2.99 27.79
C TYR A 323 35.12 1.75 28.62
N ALA A 324 35.17 1.89 29.95
CA ALA A 324 35.36 0.79 30.87
C ALA A 324 34.04 0.14 31.35
N ASN A 325 32.89 0.73 31.02
CA ASN A 325 31.55 0.29 31.43
C ASN A 325 30.66 -0.19 30.26
N ASP A 326 31.13 -0.08 29.01
CA ASP A 326 30.61 -0.81 27.83
C ASP A 326 31.38 -2.12 27.62
#